data_AF-K4AFG1-F1
#
_entry.id   AF-K4AFG1-F1
#
_cell.length_a   1.000
_cell.length_b   1.000
_cell.length_c   1.000
_cell.angle_alpha   90.00
_cell.angle_beta   90.00
_cell.angle_gamma   90.00
#
_symmetry.space_group_name_H-M   'P 1'
#
loop_
_entity.id
_entity.type
_entity.pdbx_description
1 polymer ?
#
loop_
_entity_poly.entity_id
_entity_poly.type
_entity_poly.pdbx_seq_one_letter_code
_entity_poly.pdbx_strand_id
1 'polypeptide(L)'
;MARLAWQGALAAAFLLLCAAAGVALGAKRVPIPDDLRDVVDDEEDDEWRNWGASHSRGPNRGDGPPPDLSRMDPAALQAELLRGQTGPSFGFVKLRPGTPRSREDVVGIATRWSNVLRTGSVEAKFVAVDFGTLMFTMERGHDILELKEFILSQAEAYEFKIGDQIFRRPGDPPLDQVLEKLKKQKSHKSKDEL
;
A
#
# COMPACT_ATOMS: atom_id res chain seq x y z
N MET A 1 -2.78 3.00 -79.25
CA MET A 1 -2.30 2.56 -77.92
C MET A 1 -2.51 3.61 -76.82
N ALA A 2 -2.45 4.93 -77.07
CA ALA A 2 -2.59 5.95 -76.02
C ALA A 2 -4.04 6.22 -75.52
N ARG A 3 -5.08 5.90 -76.31
CA ARG A 3 -6.48 6.17 -75.91
C ARG A 3 -7.07 5.16 -74.92
N LEU A 4 -6.57 3.93 -74.88
CA LEU A 4 -7.06 2.92 -73.93
C LEU A 4 -6.45 3.09 -72.52
N ALA A 5 -5.19 3.50 -72.42
CA ALA A 5 -4.55 3.76 -71.12
C ALA A 5 -5.20 4.94 -70.37
N TRP A 6 -5.66 5.96 -71.11
CA TRP A 6 -6.34 7.13 -70.54
C TRP A 6 -7.73 6.78 -69.98
N GLN A 7 -8.48 5.90 -70.65
CA GLN A 7 -9.79 5.46 -70.17
C GLN A 7 -9.69 4.54 -68.94
N GLY A 8 -8.67 3.69 -68.86
CA GLY A 8 -8.41 2.86 -67.67
C GLY A 8 -8.03 3.71 -66.44
N ALA A 9 -7.20 4.74 -66.63
CA ALA A 9 -6.81 5.65 -65.55
C ALA A 9 -8.00 6.51 -65.05
N LEU A 10 -8.88 6.97 -65.95
CA LEU A 10 -10.09 7.70 -65.59
C LEU A 10 -11.10 6.80 -64.86
N ALA A 11 -11.28 5.55 -65.29
CA ALA A 11 -12.18 4.61 -64.62
C ALA A 11 -11.67 4.23 -63.22
N ALA A 12 -10.36 4.03 -63.06
CA ALA A 12 -9.73 3.78 -61.75
C ALA A 12 -9.81 5.02 -60.84
N ALA A 13 -9.60 6.22 -61.37
CA ALA A 13 -9.78 7.48 -60.62
C ALA A 13 -11.24 7.70 -60.21
N PHE A 14 -12.20 7.38 -61.08
CA PHE A 14 -13.63 7.48 -60.76
C PHE A 14 -14.05 6.44 -59.70
N LEU A 15 -13.55 5.20 -59.78
CA LEU A 15 -13.74 4.17 -58.74
C LEU A 15 -13.12 4.56 -57.40
N LEU A 16 -11.92 5.16 -57.38
CA LEU A 16 -11.30 5.70 -56.17
C LEU A 16 -12.09 6.90 -55.60
N LEU A 17 -12.65 7.76 -56.46
CA LEU A 17 -13.53 8.85 -56.03
C LEU A 17 -14.85 8.33 -55.44
N CYS A 18 -15.44 7.29 -56.03
CA CYS A 18 -16.64 6.64 -55.51
C CYS A 18 -16.37 5.88 -54.21
N ALA A 19 -15.21 5.23 -54.07
CA ALA A 19 -14.80 4.55 -52.84
C ALA A 19 -14.50 5.55 -51.71
N ALA A 20 -13.88 6.70 -52.01
CA ALA A 20 -13.66 7.78 -51.04
C ALA A 20 -14.96 8.49 -50.63
N ALA A 21 -15.94 8.60 -51.54
CA ALA A 21 -17.26 9.16 -51.23
C ALA A 21 -18.07 8.25 -50.27
N GLY A 22 -17.80 6.93 -50.25
CA GLY A 22 -18.46 5.99 -49.33
C GLY A 22 -17.99 6.08 -47.87
N VAL A 23 -16.82 6.66 -47.60
CA VAL A 23 -16.25 6.80 -46.24
C VAL A 23 -16.48 8.19 -45.65
N ALA A 24 -17.01 9.13 -46.46
CA ALA A 24 -17.32 10.50 -46.04
C ALA A 24 -18.81 10.73 -45.71
N LEU A 25 -19.61 9.66 -45.57
CA LEU A 25 -20.87 9.73 -44.84
C LEU A 25 -20.54 9.62 -43.35
N GLY A 26 -20.05 10.73 -42.79
CA GLY A 26 -20.01 10.89 -41.34
C GLY A 26 -21.36 10.47 -40.80
N ALA A 27 -21.36 9.48 -39.91
CA ALA A 27 -22.55 9.03 -39.21
C ALA A 27 -23.31 10.29 -38.78
N LYS A 28 -24.54 10.46 -39.29
CA LYS A 28 -25.37 11.62 -38.95
C LYS A 28 -25.34 11.72 -37.43
N ARG A 29 -24.78 12.81 -36.89
CA ARG A 29 -24.79 13.07 -35.46
C ARG A 29 -26.26 12.94 -35.06
N VAL A 30 -26.57 11.92 -34.28
CA VAL A 30 -27.90 11.77 -33.71
C VAL A 30 -28.14 13.08 -32.97
N PRO A 31 -29.16 13.87 -33.32
CA PRO A 31 -29.46 15.09 -32.60
C PRO A 31 -29.85 14.65 -31.19
N ILE A 32 -28.92 14.79 -30.26
CA ILE A 32 -29.15 14.54 -28.85
C ILE A 32 -30.08 15.68 -28.41
N PRO A 33 -31.34 15.40 -28.04
CA PRO A 33 -32.20 16.43 -27.50
C PRO A 33 -31.56 17.00 -26.23
N ASP A 34 -31.63 18.33 -26.04
CA ASP A 34 -31.16 18.99 -24.79
C ASP A 34 -31.87 18.43 -23.55
N ASP A 35 -33.07 17.88 -23.76
CA ASP A 35 -33.81 17.16 -22.75
C ASP A 35 -33.35 15.70 -22.67
N LEU A 36 -32.28 15.47 -21.90
CA LEU A 36 -31.70 14.15 -21.61
C LEU A 36 -32.42 13.41 -20.47
N ARG A 37 -33.59 13.86 -20.02
CA ARG A 37 -34.31 13.26 -18.88
C ARG A 37 -34.84 11.85 -19.17
N ASP A 38 -34.97 11.48 -20.45
CA ASP A 38 -35.38 10.15 -20.91
C ASP A 38 -34.20 9.19 -21.11
N VAL A 39 -32.95 9.69 -21.06
CA VAL A 39 -31.74 8.87 -21.12
C VAL A 39 -31.48 8.29 -19.74
N VAL A 40 -31.77 6.99 -19.61
CA VAL A 40 -31.40 6.19 -18.45
C VAL A 40 -29.96 5.74 -18.65
N ASP A 41 -29.04 6.25 -17.84
CA ASP A 41 -27.64 5.79 -17.80
C ASP A 41 -27.57 4.42 -17.11
N ASP A 42 -27.53 3.36 -17.92
CA ASP A 42 -27.40 1.97 -17.49
C ASP A 42 -25.94 1.49 -17.42
N GLU A 43 -24.96 2.37 -17.71
CA GLU A 43 -23.53 2.04 -17.79
C GLU A 43 -22.82 2.12 -16.43
N GLU A 44 -23.38 2.84 -15.46
CA GLU A 44 -22.93 2.75 -14.06
C GLU A 44 -23.25 1.35 -13.53
N ASP A 45 -22.23 0.61 -13.13
CA ASP A 45 -22.40 -0.71 -12.53
C ASP A 45 -23.11 -0.61 -11.17
N ASP A 46 -23.71 -1.72 -10.74
CA ASP A 46 -24.35 -1.79 -9.43
C ASP A 46 -23.35 -1.51 -8.29
N GLU A 47 -22.04 -1.70 -8.53
CA GLU A 47 -20.98 -1.32 -7.59
C GLU A 47 -20.86 0.20 -7.43
N TRP A 48 -20.91 0.96 -8.52
CA TRP A 48 -20.87 2.42 -8.51
C TRP A 48 -22.15 3.04 -7.96
N ARG A 49 -23.33 2.52 -8.33
CA ARG A 49 -24.61 2.99 -7.78
C ARG A 49 -24.72 2.80 -6.27
N ASN A 50 -24.07 1.77 -5.75
CA ASN A 50 -24.03 1.48 -4.32
C ASN A 50 -22.78 2.03 -3.62
N TRP A 51 -21.96 2.81 -4.33
CA TRP A 51 -20.82 3.49 -3.74
C TRP A 51 -21.30 4.61 -2.81
N GLY A 52 -21.01 4.49 -1.53
CA GLY A 52 -21.49 5.41 -0.49
C GLY A 52 -22.90 5.11 0.04
N ALA A 53 -23.67 4.26 -0.64
CA ALA A 53 -24.84 3.65 -0.02
C ALA A 53 -24.36 2.86 1.20
N SER A 54 -25.03 3.05 2.33
CA SER A 54 -24.82 2.22 3.51
C SER A 54 -25.35 0.83 3.20
N HIS A 55 -24.59 0.06 2.39
CA HIS A 55 -24.58 -1.37 2.52
C HIS A 55 -24.54 -1.62 4.01
N SER A 56 -25.49 -2.41 4.50
CA SER A 56 -25.41 -3.02 5.81
C SER A 56 -23.98 -3.54 5.90
N ARG A 57 -23.15 -2.81 6.62
CA ARG A 57 -21.70 -2.99 6.63
C ARG A 57 -21.53 -4.44 7.01
N GLY A 58 -20.92 -5.22 6.12
CA GLY A 58 -20.73 -6.64 6.35
C GLY A 58 -20.13 -6.86 7.74
N PRO A 59 -20.35 -8.03 8.37
CA PRO A 59 -20.07 -8.32 9.78
C PRO A 59 -18.59 -8.14 10.21
N ASN A 60 -17.73 -7.64 9.33
CA ASN A 60 -16.30 -7.47 9.49
C ASN A 60 -15.83 -6.00 9.56
N ARG A 61 -16.74 -5.01 9.49
CA ARG A 61 -16.43 -3.61 9.82
C ARG A 61 -17.24 -3.20 11.05
N GLY A 62 -16.62 -3.30 12.24
CA GLY A 62 -16.82 -2.43 13.42
C GLY A 62 -18.21 -2.20 14.02
N ASP A 63 -19.28 -2.68 13.40
CA ASP A 63 -20.67 -2.33 13.72
C ASP A 63 -21.43 -3.51 14.34
N GLY A 64 -20.78 -4.67 14.39
CA GLY A 64 -21.27 -5.83 15.15
C GLY A 64 -21.10 -5.60 16.66
N PRO A 65 -21.81 -6.38 17.49
CA PRO A 65 -21.51 -6.41 18.92
C PRO A 65 -20.00 -6.68 19.10
N PRO A 66 -19.34 -6.04 20.08
CA PRO A 66 -17.92 -6.23 20.32
C PRO A 66 -17.60 -7.72 20.40
N PRO A 67 -16.50 -8.17 19.76
CA PRO A 67 -16.11 -9.57 19.86
C PRO A 67 -15.94 -9.98 21.32
N ASP A 68 -16.37 -11.19 21.66
CA ASP A 68 -16.18 -11.74 23.01
C ASP A 68 -14.71 -12.08 23.23
N LEU A 69 -13.99 -11.11 23.79
CA LEU A 69 -12.56 -11.21 24.11
C LEU A 69 -12.26 -12.36 25.10
N SER A 70 -13.25 -12.82 25.87
CA SER A 70 -13.03 -13.85 26.91
C SER A 70 -12.72 -15.24 26.32
N ARG A 71 -13.08 -15.47 25.05
CA ARG A 71 -12.95 -16.78 24.37
C ARG A 71 -11.91 -16.80 23.25
N MET A 72 -11.25 -15.67 23.00
CA MET A 72 -10.27 -15.55 21.91
C MET A 72 -8.90 -16.10 22.31
N ASP A 73 -8.19 -16.64 21.32
CA ASP A 73 -6.77 -16.97 21.46
C ASP A 73 -5.92 -15.71 21.69
N PRO A 74 -4.82 -15.75 22.47
CA PRO A 74 -3.98 -14.58 22.72
C PRO A 74 -3.47 -13.85 21.48
N ALA A 75 -3.24 -14.55 20.36
CA ALA A 75 -2.82 -13.90 19.11
C ALA A 75 -3.99 -13.14 18.45
N ALA A 76 -5.19 -13.71 18.49
CA ALA A 76 -6.40 -13.07 17.98
C ALA A 76 -6.79 -11.84 18.82
N LEU A 77 -6.64 -11.92 20.14
CA LEU A 77 -6.84 -10.79 21.06
C LEU A 77 -5.93 -9.61 20.75
N GLN A 78 -4.65 -9.86 20.51
CA GLN A 78 -3.70 -8.80 20.16
C GLN A 78 -4.05 -8.15 18.83
N ALA A 79 -4.45 -8.93 17.83
CA ALA A 79 -4.87 -8.39 16.54
C ALA A 79 -6.11 -7.50 16.68
N GLU A 80 -7.08 -7.89 17.51
CA GLU A 80 -8.29 -7.11 17.76
C GLU A 80 -8.01 -5.79 18.51
N LEU A 81 -7.14 -5.83 19.52
CA LEU A 81 -6.71 -4.63 20.25
C LEU A 81 -5.98 -3.63 19.35
N LEU A 82 -5.16 -4.12 18.41
CA LEU A 82 -4.53 -3.26 17.40
C LEU A 82 -5.57 -2.70 16.42
N ARG A 83 -6.56 -3.50 16.01
CA ARG A 83 -7.65 -3.08 15.12
C ARG A 83 -8.50 -1.95 15.70
N GLY A 84 -8.68 -1.96 17.02
CA GLY A 84 -9.42 -0.94 17.75
C GLY A 84 -8.69 0.40 17.91
N GLN A 85 -7.40 0.50 17.54
CA GLN A 85 -6.68 1.77 17.62
C GLN A 85 -7.21 2.75 16.57
N THR A 86 -7.84 3.82 17.03
CA THR A 86 -8.43 4.86 16.16
C THR A 86 -7.78 6.22 16.33
N GLY A 87 -7.03 6.46 17.41
CA GLY A 87 -6.36 7.72 17.69
C GLY A 87 -4.87 7.78 17.30
N PRO A 88 -4.21 8.92 17.58
CA PRO A 88 -2.78 9.07 17.38
C PRO A 88 -2.02 7.98 18.10
N SER A 89 -1.10 7.34 17.38
CA SER A 89 -0.33 6.20 17.87
C SER A 89 1.15 6.44 17.63
N PHE A 90 1.98 6.00 18.56
CA PHE A 90 3.42 6.06 18.42
C PHE A 90 4.04 4.77 18.96
N GLY A 91 5.28 4.52 18.56
CA GLY A 91 6.00 3.37 19.02
C GLY A 91 7.44 3.37 18.54
N PHE A 92 8.11 2.26 18.78
CA PHE A 92 9.54 2.13 18.54
C PHE A 92 9.84 0.90 17.70
N VAL A 93 10.80 1.06 16.78
CA VAL A 93 11.39 -0.04 16.03
C VAL A 93 12.83 -0.21 16.47
N LYS A 94 13.17 -1.41 16.93
CA LYS A 94 14.56 -1.81 17.16
C LYS A 94 15.10 -2.39 15.86
N LEU A 95 16.20 -1.81 15.39
CA LEU A 95 16.92 -2.31 14.22
C LEU A 95 17.75 -3.54 14.57
N ARG A 96 18.04 -4.36 13.56
CA ARG A 96 18.80 -5.60 13.70
C ARG A 96 20.17 -5.34 14.34
N PRO A 97 20.45 -5.95 15.50
CA PRO A 97 21.73 -5.78 16.19
C PRO A 97 22.84 -6.51 15.42
N GLY A 98 24.08 -6.00 15.52
CA GLY A 98 25.26 -6.60 14.87
C GLY A 98 25.65 -5.94 13.54
N THR A 99 24.76 -5.20 12.90
CA THR A 99 25.13 -4.36 11.73
C THR A 99 25.64 -2.99 12.22
N PRO A 100 26.89 -2.62 11.93
CA PRO A 100 27.37 -1.27 12.22
C PRO A 100 26.59 -0.27 11.34
N ARG A 101 26.09 0.81 11.95
CA ARG A 101 25.35 1.87 11.27
C ARG A 101 25.85 3.23 11.74
N SER A 102 25.99 4.15 10.80
CA SER A 102 26.20 5.57 11.08
C SER A 102 24.88 6.25 11.44
N ARG A 103 24.95 7.53 11.84
CA ARG A 103 23.73 8.31 12.14
C ARG A 103 22.96 8.56 10.85
N GLU A 104 23.68 8.84 9.78
CA GLU A 104 23.20 9.11 8.44
C GLU A 104 22.44 7.90 7.88
N ASP A 105 22.94 6.69 8.14
CA ASP A 105 22.27 5.45 7.71
C ASP A 105 20.90 5.31 8.36
N VAL A 106 20.80 5.56 9.66
CA VAL A 106 19.55 5.39 10.42
C VAL A 106 18.54 6.48 10.06
N VAL A 107 18.99 7.72 9.90
CA VAL A 107 18.16 8.81 9.35
C VAL A 107 17.71 8.47 7.93
N GLY A 108 18.57 7.87 7.12
CA GLY A 108 18.24 7.36 5.79
C GLY A 108 17.16 6.29 5.82
N ILE A 109 17.25 5.31 6.72
CA ILE A 109 16.21 4.28 6.92
C ILE A 109 14.89 4.94 7.31
N ALA A 110 14.90 5.82 8.32
CA ALA A 110 13.70 6.53 8.77
C ALA A 110 13.03 7.31 7.64
N THR A 111 13.82 8.04 6.86
CA THR A 111 13.31 8.83 5.72
C THR A 111 12.75 7.92 4.62
N ARG A 112 13.46 6.84 4.28
CA ARG A 112 12.98 5.86 3.27
C ARG A 112 11.67 5.23 3.70
N TRP A 113 11.56 4.73 4.92
CA TRP A 113 10.34 4.08 5.42
C TRP A 113 9.17 5.06 5.48
N SER A 114 9.40 6.29 5.96
CA SER A 114 8.36 7.34 5.95
C SER A 114 7.85 7.63 4.53
N ASN A 115 8.75 7.66 3.54
CA ASN A 115 8.36 7.89 2.15
C ASN A 115 7.59 6.72 1.55
N VAL A 116 8.02 5.48 1.80
CA VAL A 116 7.34 4.27 1.30
C VAL A 116 5.94 4.15 1.89
N LEU A 117 5.79 4.38 3.20
CA LEU A 117 4.48 4.32 3.84
C LEU A 117 3.55 5.43 3.36
N ARG A 118 4.08 6.64 3.16
CA ARG A 118 3.32 7.73 2.55
C ARG A 118 2.83 7.38 1.14
N THR A 119 3.61 6.65 0.34
CA THR A 119 3.12 6.16 -0.98
C THR A 119 2.01 5.11 -0.86
N GLY A 120 1.95 4.38 0.25
CA GLY A 120 0.89 3.43 0.57
C GLY A 120 -0.32 4.04 1.29
N SER A 121 -0.45 5.37 1.35
CA SER A 121 -1.51 6.08 2.11
C SER A 121 -1.45 5.89 3.64
N VAL A 122 -0.38 5.29 4.15
CA VAL A 122 -0.13 5.13 5.59
C VAL A 122 0.64 6.33 6.12
N GLU A 123 -0.01 7.16 6.94
CA GLU A 123 0.57 8.39 7.49
C GLU A 123 1.43 8.14 8.73
N ALA A 124 2.48 7.34 8.57
CA ALA A 124 3.47 7.09 9.61
C ALA A 124 4.78 7.85 9.30
N LYS A 125 5.26 8.61 10.28
CA LYS A 125 6.53 9.33 10.21
C LYS A 125 7.55 8.70 11.15
N PHE A 126 8.73 8.39 10.63
CA PHE A 126 9.84 7.83 11.39
C PHE A 126 10.89 8.87 11.71
N VAL A 127 11.44 8.78 12.92
CA VAL A 127 12.54 9.62 13.42
C VAL A 127 13.59 8.70 14.03
N ALA A 128 14.86 8.96 13.72
CA ALA A 128 15.99 8.27 14.34
C ALA A 128 16.17 8.74 15.79
N VAL A 129 16.09 7.82 16.75
CA VAL A 129 16.36 8.10 18.18
C VAL A 129 17.81 7.77 18.49
N ASP A 130 18.25 6.56 18.12
CA ASP A 130 19.61 6.05 18.32
C ASP A 130 20.09 5.30 17.08
N PHE A 131 21.36 4.86 17.06
CA PHE A 131 21.93 4.02 15.99
C PHE A 131 21.22 2.69 15.74
N GLY A 132 20.35 2.25 16.66
CA GLY A 132 19.58 1.02 16.55
C GLY A 132 18.09 1.18 16.85
N THR A 133 17.59 2.41 17.00
CA THR A 133 16.20 2.66 17.39
C THR A 133 15.59 3.74 16.51
N LEU A 134 14.46 3.42 15.88
CA LEU A 134 13.57 4.40 15.26
C LEU A 134 12.34 4.58 16.14
N MET A 135 11.84 5.80 16.22
CA MET A 135 10.51 6.08 16.74
C MET A 135 9.60 6.39 15.56
N PHE A 136 8.37 5.91 15.59
CA PHE A 136 7.35 6.31 14.63
C PHE A 136 6.21 7.03 15.33
N THR A 137 5.57 7.95 14.63
CA THR A 137 4.33 8.61 15.02
C THR A 137 3.34 8.50 13.86
N MET A 138 2.08 8.25 14.18
CA MET A 138 1.00 8.08 13.21
C MET A 138 -0.25 8.79 13.73
N GLU A 139 -0.91 9.55 12.87
CA GLU A 139 -2.13 10.28 13.25
C GLU A 139 -3.35 9.36 13.30
N ARG A 140 -3.44 8.44 12.33
CA ARG A 140 -4.54 7.48 12.19
C ARG A 140 -4.12 6.08 12.66
N GLY A 141 -4.54 5.70 13.87
CA GLY A 141 -4.27 4.39 14.48
C GLY A 141 -4.72 3.17 13.66
N HIS A 142 -5.66 3.35 12.74
CA HIS A 142 -6.30 2.26 12.01
C HIS A 142 -5.32 1.45 11.15
N ASP A 143 -4.29 2.11 10.62
CA ASP A 143 -3.34 1.52 9.68
C ASP A 143 -2.17 0.82 10.40
N ILE A 144 -2.28 0.61 11.72
CA ILE A 144 -1.22 0.04 12.54
C ILE A 144 -0.85 -1.40 12.14
N LEU A 145 -1.82 -2.16 11.63
CA LEU A 145 -1.59 -3.52 11.15
C LEU A 145 -0.76 -3.52 9.87
N GLU A 146 -1.07 -2.62 8.93
CA GLU A 146 -0.30 -2.44 7.69
C GLU A 146 1.13 -1.98 8.02
N LEU A 147 1.26 -1.05 8.98
CA LEU A 147 2.55 -0.60 9.48
C LEU A 147 3.37 -1.76 10.09
N LYS A 148 2.73 -2.59 10.92
CA LYS A 148 3.36 -3.76 11.53
C LYS A 148 3.88 -4.72 10.46
N GLU A 149 3.06 -5.06 9.47
CA GLU A 149 3.44 -5.96 8.38
C GLU A 149 4.59 -5.39 7.55
N PHE A 150 4.51 -4.11 7.20
CA PHE A 150 5.59 -3.42 6.50
C PHE A 150 6.91 -3.47 7.28
N ILE A 151 6.90 -3.10 8.56
CA ILE A 151 8.12 -3.08 9.38
C ILE A 151 8.70 -4.49 9.52
N LEU A 152 7.86 -5.49 9.81
CA LEU A 152 8.31 -6.87 9.95
C LEU A 152 8.77 -7.49 8.61
N SER A 153 8.47 -6.87 7.46
CA SER A 153 9.03 -7.29 6.17
C SER A 153 10.44 -6.71 5.93
N GLN A 154 10.80 -5.56 6.52
CA GLN A 154 12.11 -4.91 6.34
C GLN A 154 13.25 -5.66 7.05
N ALA A 155 14.29 -6.04 6.31
CA ALA A 155 15.41 -6.84 6.84
C ALA A 155 16.16 -6.15 8.00
N GLU A 156 16.14 -4.81 8.01
CA GLU A 156 16.74 -3.98 9.04
C GLU A 156 15.94 -3.96 10.33
N ALA A 157 14.65 -4.31 10.32
CA ALA A 157 13.82 -4.36 11.51
C ALA A 157 14.03 -5.67 12.28
N TYR A 158 13.98 -5.58 13.62
CA TYR A 158 14.11 -6.71 14.51
C TYR A 158 12.96 -6.81 15.52
N GLU A 159 12.67 -5.72 16.23
CA GLU A 159 11.48 -5.64 17.09
C GLU A 159 10.65 -4.41 16.73
N PHE A 160 9.34 -4.56 16.77
CA PHE A 160 8.37 -3.49 16.63
C PHE A 160 7.55 -3.40 17.91
N LYS A 161 7.54 -2.23 18.56
CA LYS A 161 6.90 -2.01 19.86
C LYS A 161 5.86 -0.90 19.77
N ILE A 162 4.66 -1.17 20.28
CA ILE A 162 3.57 -0.19 20.42
C ILE A 162 3.01 -0.33 21.83
N GLY A 163 3.07 0.73 22.63
CA GLY A 163 2.73 0.64 24.05
C GLY A 163 3.53 -0.47 24.73
N ASP A 164 2.84 -1.45 25.33
CA ASP A 164 3.45 -2.62 25.97
C ASP A 164 3.55 -3.86 25.05
N GLN A 165 3.02 -3.77 23.83
CA GLN A 165 3.04 -4.88 22.88
C GLN A 165 4.35 -4.88 22.08
N ILE A 166 4.99 -6.05 22.01
CA ILE A 166 6.25 -6.27 21.27
C ILE A 166 6.02 -7.34 20.21
N PHE A 167 6.28 -6.98 18.96
CA PHE A 167 6.17 -7.83 17.79
C PHE A 167 7.56 -8.13 17.23
N ARG A 168 7.75 -9.38 16.82
CA ARG A 168 8.98 -9.90 16.23
C ARG A 168 8.63 -10.79 15.06
N ARG A 169 9.62 -11.09 14.22
CA ARG A 169 9.46 -12.13 13.19
C ARG A 169 9.36 -13.50 13.88
N PRO A 170 8.57 -14.43 13.32
CA PRO A 170 8.53 -15.80 13.83
C PRO A 170 9.94 -16.39 13.92
N GLY A 171 10.31 -16.90 15.09
CA GLY A 171 11.61 -17.54 15.34
C GLY A 171 12.74 -16.60 15.80
N ASP A 172 12.56 -15.27 15.79
CA ASP A 172 13.56 -14.36 16.35
C ASP A 172 13.52 -14.39 17.90
N PRO A 173 14.66 -14.62 18.59
CA PRO A 173 14.71 -14.62 20.05
C PRO A 173 14.47 -13.21 20.63
N PRO A 174 14.35 -13.05 21.97
CA PRO A 174 14.30 -11.72 22.57
C PRO A 174 15.58 -10.92 22.34
N LEU A 175 15.45 -9.61 22.08
CA LEU A 175 16.59 -8.73 21.80
C LEU A 175 17.68 -8.78 22.88
N ASP A 176 17.30 -8.84 24.15
CA ASP A 176 18.26 -8.92 25.26
C ASP A 176 19.21 -10.12 25.12
N GLN A 177 18.67 -11.28 24.74
CA GLN A 177 19.48 -12.49 24.53
C GLN A 177 20.43 -12.34 23.34
N VAL A 178 20.01 -11.65 22.28
CA VAL A 178 20.87 -11.39 21.11
C VAL A 178 21.98 -10.41 21.46
N LEU A 179 21.65 -9.35 22.19
CA LEU A 179 22.64 -8.38 22.65
C LEU A 179 23.68 -9.02 23.58
N GLU A 180 23.25 -9.89 24.50
CA GLU A 180 24.16 -10.65 25.35
C GLU A 180 25.08 -11.57 24.55
N LYS A 181 24.55 -12.32 23.58
CA LYS A 181 25.36 -13.19 22.70
C LYS A 181 26.40 -12.39 21.92
N LEU A 182 26.00 -11.24 21.37
CA LEU A 182 26.92 -10.34 20.64
C LEU A 182 28.00 -9.75 21.55
N LYS A 183 27.66 -9.36 22.78
CA LYS A 183 28.64 -8.89 23.77
C LYS A 183 29.64 -9.98 24.14
N LYS A 184 29.16 -11.21 24.39
CA LYS A 184 30.02 -12.38 24.68
C LYS A 184 30.99 -12.66 23.52
N GLN A 185 30.50 -12.67 22.29
CA GLN A 185 31.34 -12.87 21.10
C GLN A 185 32.42 -11.80 20.97
N LYS A 186 32.08 -10.51 21.16
CA LYS A 186 33.08 -9.43 21.14
C LYS A 186 34.14 -9.59 22.22
N SER A 187 33.74 -9.96 23.44
CA SER A 187 34.68 -10.18 24.55
C SER A 187 35.61 -11.38 24.36
N HIS A 188 35.14 -12.42 23.66
CA HIS A 188 35.96 -13.59 23.34
C HIS A 188 36.98 -13.22 22.25
N LYS A 189 36.54 -12.54 21.18
CA LYS A 189 37.42 -12.11 20.10
C LYS A 189 38.53 -11.17 20.59
N SER A 190 38.24 -10.26 21.51
CA SER A 190 39.26 -9.39 22.11
C SER A 190 40.27 -10.13 22.99
N LYS A 191 39.95 -11.34 23.49
CA LYS A 191 40.87 -12.16 24.28
C LYS A 191 41.75 -13.06 23.42
N ASP A 192 41.30 -13.45 22.23
CA ASP A 192 42.07 -14.28 21.30
C ASP A 192 43.07 -13.45 20.45
N GLU A 193 42.88 -12.14 20.36
CA GLU A 193 43.76 -11.20 19.63
C GLU A 193 44.86 -10.55 20.53
N LEU A 194 44.97 -10.97 21.79
CA LEU A 194 46.00 -10.55 22.78
C LEU A 194 46.99 -11.69 23.06
#